data_AF-A0AAW6IUU4-F1
#
_entry.id   AF-A0AAW6IUU4-F1
#
_cell.length_a   1.000
_cell.length_b   1.000
_cell.length_c   1.000
_cell.angle_alpha   90.00
_cell.angle_beta   90.00
_cell.angle_gamma   90.00
#
_symmetry.space_group_name_H-M   'P 1'
#
loop_
_entity.id
_entity.type
_entity.pdbx_description
1 polymer ?
#
loop_
_entity_poly.entity_id
_entity_poly.type
_entity_poly.pdbx_seq_one_letter_code
_entity_poly.pdbx_strand_id
1 'polypeptide(L)'
;MDNLKSPYWEVYIFILILSLTGSALILLILATLWYNNMTLDVITKIFTAAGSFATCLTFIYLIIQNSNRIEFEKKQSSSLEKQNEMLNFQKYQLHRAEFYSLLETLEDRNNGLLIFQNKDRLYKRLFPENSFSYLVYDYSINPIAEENPLELSKDAINRYKNDTILLKDENCEYETNILEQSLKSIRLNTNKLQNLFNIIDNSKPEFGSVLSEKHVLMNCTGVFRNIETLIKLINEIRMFTNLPEFYGNKNQGNIYYPIPVSLKVIRYLTERDSELSVIGLDILKAVIELDDNLKNDKFNNFAFNSLKLSSFLNYTTLKSEFNCNDEEIINELKRRINNFKEKHTKEISVNSSLKNSIQELEDKLLNNKPLNNENSLLNLMF
;
A
#
# COMPACT_ATOMS: atom_id res chain seq x y z
N MET A 1 42.96 -26.37 -35.71
CA MET A 1 43.15 -27.56 -34.84
C MET A 1 44.27 -27.22 -33.87
N ASP A 2 44.12 -26.10 -33.15
CA ASP A 2 45.25 -25.31 -32.62
C ASP A 2 45.17 -25.04 -31.12
N ASN A 3 44.45 -25.86 -30.36
CA ASN A 3 44.25 -25.69 -28.92
C ASN A 3 44.70 -26.91 -28.12
N LEU A 4 45.98 -27.24 -28.19
CA LEU A 4 46.60 -28.23 -27.31
C LEU A 4 48.05 -27.86 -26.90
N LYS A 5 48.41 -26.57 -26.95
CA LYS A 5 49.57 -26.08 -26.19
C LYS A 5 49.10 -25.71 -24.79
N SER A 6 49.17 -26.69 -23.89
CA SER A 6 49.12 -26.42 -22.45
C SER A 6 50.10 -25.28 -22.14
N PRO A 7 49.69 -24.21 -21.42
CA PRO A 7 50.54 -23.04 -21.11
C PRO A 7 51.77 -23.39 -20.26
N TYR A 8 51.97 -24.65 -19.93
CA TYR A 8 53.06 -25.16 -19.11
C TYR A 8 54.14 -25.91 -19.89
N TRP A 9 54.09 -25.98 -21.23
CA TRP A 9 55.07 -26.74 -22.03
C TRP A 9 56.52 -26.23 -21.83
N GLU A 10 56.72 -24.93 -21.64
CA GLU A 10 58.01 -24.31 -21.30
C GLU A 10 58.49 -24.75 -19.90
N VAL A 11 57.57 -24.90 -18.95
CA VAL A 11 57.86 -25.40 -17.60
C VAL A 11 58.29 -26.86 -17.63
N TYR A 12 57.64 -27.69 -18.46
CA TYR A 12 58.04 -29.09 -18.65
C TYR A 12 59.42 -29.24 -19.29
N ILE A 13 59.75 -28.43 -20.30
CA ILE A 13 61.09 -28.42 -20.92
C ILE A 13 62.14 -27.97 -19.90
N PHE A 14 61.85 -26.94 -19.10
CA PHE A 14 62.76 -26.48 -18.06
C PHE A 14 63.02 -27.56 -17.01
N ILE A 15 61.96 -28.25 -16.52
CA ILE A 15 62.10 -29.36 -15.56
C ILE A 15 62.89 -30.52 -16.16
N LEU A 16 62.67 -30.85 -17.44
CA LEU A 16 63.37 -31.93 -18.13
C LEU A 16 64.85 -31.63 -18.32
N ILE A 17 65.20 -30.39 -18.70
CA ILE A 17 66.59 -29.93 -18.77
C ILE A 17 67.23 -29.94 -17.38
N LEU A 18 66.53 -29.48 -16.35
CA LEU A 18 67.02 -29.49 -14.97
C LEU A 18 67.25 -30.92 -14.45
N SER A 19 66.37 -31.86 -14.80
CA SER A 19 66.50 -33.28 -14.48
C SER A 19 67.69 -33.93 -15.20
N LEU A 20 67.87 -33.66 -16.50
CA LEU A 20 68.99 -34.19 -17.30
C LEU A 20 70.33 -33.64 -16.82
N THR A 21 70.41 -32.34 -16.56
CA THR A 21 71.62 -31.71 -16.01
C THR A 21 71.91 -32.19 -14.59
N GLY A 22 70.90 -32.31 -13.73
CA GLY A 22 71.04 -32.83 -12.36
C GLY A 22 71.50 -34.28 -12.32
N SER A 23 70.92 -35.15 -13.16
CA SER A 23 71.35 -36.56 -13.29
C SER A 23 72.75 -36.70 -13.86
N ALA A 24 73.12 -35.89 -14.86
CA ALA A 24 74.48 -35.83 -15.38
C ALA A 24 75.48 -35.38 -14.30
N LEU A 25 75.11 -34.40 -13.48
CA LEU A 25 75.95 -33.91 -12.38
C LEU A 25 76.12 -34.96 -11.27
N ILE A 26 75.06 -35.69 -10.93
CA ILE A 26 75.11 -36.81 -9.97
C ILE A 26 76.02 -37.93 -10.49
N LEU A 27 75.90 -38.30 -11.77
CA LEU A 27 76.77 -39.29 -12.40
C LEU A 27 78.24 -38.85 -12.42
N LEU A 28 78.48 -37.56 -12.65
CA LEU A 28 79.83 -36.99 -12.66
C LEU A 28 80.43 -36.96 -11.24
N ILE A 29 79.64 -36.62 -10.23
CA ILE A 29 80.03 -36.74 -8.81
C ILE A 29 80.35 -38.20 -8.49
N LEU A 30 79.46 -39.15 -8.79
CA LEU A 30 79.69 -40.58 -8.53
C LEU A 30 80.94 -41.12 -9.25
N ALA A 31 81.21 -40.70 -10.48
CA ALA A 31 82.41 -41.06 -11.23
C ALA A 31 83.68 -40.48 -10.58
N THR A 32 83.66 -39.23 -10.12
CA THR A 32 84.80 -38.62 -9.41
C THR A 32 85.07 -39.25 -8.04
N LEU A 33 84.05 -39.78 -7.36
CA LEU A 33 84.19 -40.51 -6.10
C LEU A 33 84.92 -41.85 -6.27
N TRP A 34 84.70 -42.53 -7.39
CA TRP A 34 85.41 -43.76 -7.74
C TRP A 34 86.87 -43.51 -8.17
N TYR A 35 87.15 -42.37 -8.78
CA TYR A 35 88.47 -42.07 -9.34
C TYR A 35 89.47 -41.50 -8.33
N ASN A 36 89.01 -40.75 -7.32
CA ASN A 36 89.90 -39.94 -6.46
C ASN A 36 89.98 -40.35 -4.97
N ASN A 37 89.47 -41.52 -4.55
CA ASN A 37 89.49 -41.94 -3.13
C ASN A 37 88.99 -40.83 -2.16
N MET A 38 87.95 -40.08 -2.58
CA MET A 38 87.37 -39.02 -1.76
C MET A 38 86.83 -39.60 -0.45
N THR A 39 87.14 -38.96 0.67
CA THR A 39 86.64 -39.37 1.98
C THR A 39 85.13 -39.14 2.09
N LEU A 40 84.44 -40.01 2.84
CA LEU A 40 82.99 -39.95 3.08
C LEU A 40 82.52 -38.55 3.54
N ASP A 41 83.38 -37.81 4.23
CA ASP A 41 83.13 -36.46 4.75
C ASP A 41 82.96 -35.38 3.66
N VAL A 42 83.63 -35.50 2.51
CA VAL A 42 83.46 -34.55 1.40
C VAL A 42 82.13 -34.80 0.67
N ILE A 43 81.75 -36.07 0.55
CA ILE A 43 80.47 -36.50 -0.04
C ILE A 43 79.30 -35.95 0.78
N THR A 44 79.33 -36.17 2.10
CA THR A 44 78.27 -35.70 3.00
C THR A 44 78.14 -34.19 2.97
N LYS A 45 79.25 -33.44 2.87
CA LYS A 45 79.23 -31.97 2.72
C LYS A 45 78.57 -31.51 1.42
N ILE A 46 78.87 -32.16 0.29
CA ILE A 46 78.24 -31.84 -1.01
C ILE A 46 76.74 -32.16 -0.99
N PHE A 47 76.34 -33.33 -0.50
CA PHE A 47 74.92 -33.68 -0.40
C PHE A 47 74.16 -32.80 0.60
N THR A 48 74.79 -32.42 1.71
CA THR A 48 74.19 -31.48 2.68
C THR A 48 74.04 -30.08 2.08
N ALA A 49 75.02 -29.61 1.31
CA ALA A 49 74.93 -28.34 0.58
C ALA A 49 73.85 -28.37 -0.51
N ALA A 50 73.76 -29.47 -1.28
CA ALA A 50 72.72 -29.67 -2.29
C ALA A 50 71.32 -29.77 -1.68
N GLY A 51 71.17 -30.49 -0.56
CA GLY A 51 69.92 -30.56 0.21
C GLY A 51 69.49 -29.18 0.72
N SER A 52 70.42 -28.42 1.28
CA SER A 52 70.18 -27.04 1.75
C SER A 52 69.74 -26.11 0.60
N PHE A 53 70.38 -26.24 -0.57
CA PHE A 53 70.02 -25.48 -1.77
C PHE A 53 68.62 -25.83 -2.29
N ALA A 54 68.26 -27.12 -2.31
CA ALA A 54 66.92 -27.56 -2.67
C ALA A 54 65.85 -27.03 -1.70
N THR A 55 66.15 -26.99 -0.39
CA THR A 55 65.28 -26.39 0.62
C THR A 55 65.12 -24.88 0.40
N CYS A 56 66.20 -24.15 0.09
CA CYS A 56 66.14 -22.73 -0.26
C CYS A 56 65.27 -22.47 -1.50
N LEU A 57 65.41 -23.26 -2.56
CA LEU A 57 64.56 -23.16 -3.75
C LEU A 57 63.09 -23.44 -3.43
N THR A 58 62.82 -24.42 -2.57
CA THR A 58 61.46 -24.72 -2.11
C THR A 58 60.88 -23.54 -1.33
N PHE A 59 61.64 -22.88 -0.47
CA PHE A 59 61.20 -21.66 0.22
C PHE A 59 60.90 -20.52 -0.75
N ILE A 60 61.74 -20.28 -1.75
CA ILE A 60 61.51 -19.25 -2.79
C ILE A 60 60.23 -19.56 -3.57
N TYR A 61 60.04 -20.81 -3.97
CA TYR A 61 58.82 -21.26 -4.66
C TYR A 61 57.57 -21.03 -3.80
N LEU A 62 57.61 -21.41 -2.52
CA LEU A 62 56.50 -21.19 -1.58
C LEU A 62 56.19 -19.70 -1.38
N ILE A 63 57.21 -18.83 -1.33
CA ILE A 63 57.03 -17.38 -1.23
C ILE A 63 56.33 -16.84 -2.48
N ILE A 64 56.77 -17.24 -3.68
CA ILE A 64 56.16 -16.81 -4.95
C ILE A 64 54.71 -17.33 -5.05
N GLN A 65 54.47 -18.60 -4.70
CA GLN A 65 53.14 -19.18 -4.71
C GLN A 65 52.19 -18.47 -3.75
N ASN A 66 52.67 -18.14 -2.54
CA ASN A 66 51.87 -17.41 -1.55
C ASN A 66 51.57 -15.97 -2.02
N SER A 67 52.55 -15.27 -2.61
CA SER A 67 52.35 -13.93 -3.17
C SER A 67 51.29 -13.93 -4.28
N ASN A 68 51.37 -14.88 -5.21
CA ASN A 68 50.38 -15.01 -6.30
C ASN A 68 48.98 -15.35 -5.76
N ARG A 69 48.88 -16.16 -4.71
CA ARG A 69 47.61 -16.48 -4.05
C ARG A 69 46.98 -15.23 -3.43
N ILE A 70 47.75 -14.43 -2.70
CA ILE A 70 47.30 -13.18 -2.09
C ILE A 70 46.82 -12.18 -3.16
N GLU A 71 47.54 -12.07 -4.28
CA GLU A 71 47.12 -11.19 -5.37
C GLU A 71 45.82 -11.65 -6.04
N PHE A 72 45.66 -12.97 -6.22
CA PHE A 72 44.43 -13.56 -6.76
C PHE A 72 43.24 -13.35 -5.81
N GLU A 73 43.42 -13.59 -4.51
CA GLU A 73 42.40 -13.36 -3.48
C GLU A 73 41.96 -11.89 -3.45
N LYS A 74 42.91 -10.94 -3.57
CA LYS A 74 42.60 -9.49 -3.66
C LYS A 74 41.84 -9.13 -4.94
N LYS A 75 42.20 -9.69 -6.09
CA LYS A 75 41.47 -9.47 -7.35
C LYS A 75 40.06 -10.04 -7.24
N GLN A 76 39.92 -11.23 -6.67
CA GLN A 76 38.62 -11.89 -6.48
C GLN A 76 37.73 -11.08 -5.52
N SER A 77 38.27 -10.60 -4.39
CA SER A 77 37.50 -9.77 -3.46
C SER A 77 37.02 -8.47 -4.12
N SER A 78 37.89 -7.77 -4.86
CA SER A 78 37.52 -6.54 -5.56
C SER A 78 36.48 -6.76 -6.67
N SER A 79 36.52 -7.91 -7.36
CA SER A 79 35.51 -8.27 -8.35
C SER A 79 34.17 -8.60 -7.70
N LEU A 80 34.20 -9.24 -6.53
CA LEU A 80 33.02 -9.61 -5.77
C LEU A 80 32.34 -8.37 -5.16
N GLU A 81 33.12 -7.40 -4.69
CA GLU A 81 32.62 -6.09 -4.24
C GLU A 81 31.86 -5.37 -5.36
N LYS A 82 32.46 -5.26 -6.56
CA LYS A 82 31.79 -4.65 -7.72
C LYS A 82 30.51 -5.38 -8.13
N GLN A 83 30.51 -6.71 -8.07
CA GLN A 83 29.31 -7.50 -8.36
C GLN A 83 28.22 -7.27 -7.31
N ASN A 84 28.59 -7.17 -6.03
CA ASN A 84 27.66 -6.87 -4.94
C ASN A 84 27.06 -5.46 -5.07
N GLU A 85 27.87 -4.47 -5.43
CA GLU A 85 27.38 -3.10 -5.70
C GLU A 85 26.36 -3.08 -6.85
N MET A 86 26.66 -3.75 -7.97
CA MET A 86 25.74 -3.85 -9.10
C MET A 86 24.44 -4.56 -8.71
N LEU A 87 24.54 -5.63 -7.93
CA LEU A 87 23.39 -6.40 -7.46
C LEU A 87 22.52 -5.58 -6.50
N ASN A 88 23.12 -4.79 -5.60
CA ASN A 88 22.38 -3.89 -4.71
C ASN A 88 21.68 -2.77 -5.48
N PHE A 89 22.35 -2.19 -6.49
CA PHE A 89 21.75 -1.22 -7.39
C PHE A 89 20.53 -1.80 -8.14
N GLN A 90 20.67 -3.01 -8.69
CA GLN A 90 19.56 -3.71 -9.36
C GLN A 90 18.40 -4.00 -8.41
N LYS A 91 18.68 -4.48 -7.20
CA LYS A 91 17.66 -4.70 -6.16
C LYS A 91 16.92 -3.41 -5.80
N TYR A 92 17.64 -2.31 -5.62
CA TYR A 92 17.03 -1.01 -5.34
C TYR A 92 16.11 -0.56 -6.47
N GLN A 93 16.56 -0.66 -7.72
CA GLN A 93 15.74 -0.30 -8.87
C GLN A 93 14.49 -1.16 -8.97
N LEU A 94 14.65 -2.48 -8.80
CA LEU A 94 13.55 -3.45 -8.86
C LEU A 94 12.53 -3.20 -7.76
N HIS A 95 12.96 -3.06 -6.50
CA HIS A 95 12.05 -2.77 -5.38
C HIS A 95 11.29 -1.46 -5.58
N ARG A 96 11.96 -0.41 -6.07
CA ARG A 96 11.30 0.86 -6.38
C ARG A 96 10.28 0.73 -7.53
N ALA A 97 10.62 -0.03 -8.56
CA ALA A 97 9.72 -0.29 -9.68
C ALA A 97 8.50 -1.14 -9.27
N GLU A 98 8.70 -2.17 -8.46
CA GLU A 98 7.64 -3.00 -7.89
C GLU A 98 6.70 -2.17 -7.00
N PHE A 99 7.25 -1.27 -6.18
CA PHE A 99 6.44 -0.35 -5.39
C PHE A 99 5.59 0.58 -6.28
N TYR A 100 6.15 1.13 -7.36
CA TYR A 100 5.37 1.98 -8.27
C TYR A 100 4.29 1.19 -9.01
N SER A 101 4.60 -0.01 -9.46
CA SER A 101 3.64 -0.94 -10.08
C SER A 101 2.50 -1.30 -9.11
N LEU A 102 2.81 -1.50 -7.82
CA LEU A 102 1.80 -1.67 -6.78
C LEU A 102 0.89 -0.45 -6.70
N LEU A 103 1.45 0.76 -6.61
CA LEU A 103 0.64 1.99 -6.54
C LEU A 103 -0.25 2.16 -7.77
N GLU A 104 0.27 1.90 -8.97
CA GLU A 104 -0.51 1.94 -10.23
C GLU A 104 -1.66 0.93 -10.20
N THR A 105 -1.38 -0.30 -9.78
CA THR A 105 -2.41 -1.35 -9.62
C THR A 105 -3.50 -0.92 -8.64
N LEU A 106 -3.12 -0.22 -7.56
CA LEU A 106 -4.07 0.29 -6.57
C LEU A 106 -4.90 1.47 -7.11
N GLU A 107 -4.32 2.34 -7.94
CA GLU A 107 -5.04 3.41 -8.64
C GLU A 107 -6.06 2.83 -9.63
N ASP A 108 -5.62 1.87 -10.45
CA ASP A 108 -6.44 1.20 -11.47
C ASP A 108 -7.61 0.44 -10.85
N ARG A 109 -7.37 -0.27 -9.73
CA ARG A 109 -8.43 -0.99 -8.98
C ARG A 109 -9.53 -0.04 -8.48
N ASN A 110 -9.20 1.22 -8.25
CA ASN A 110 -10.15 2.25 -7.84
C ASN A 110 -10.62 3.11 -9.02
N ASN A 111 -10.46 2.66 -10.27
CA ASN A 111 -10.83 3.39 -11.49
C ASN A 111 -10.23 4.81 -11.57
N GLY A 112 -9.04 5.02 -11.01
CA GLY A 112 -8.39 6.34 -10.98
C GLY A 112 -9.09 7.37 -10.07
N LEU A 113 -10.03 6.95 -9.21
CA LEU A 113 -10.68 7.85 -8.25
C LEU A 113 -9.73 8.26 -7.11
N LEU A 114 -8.84 7.35 -6.70
CA LEU A 114 -7.80 7.63 -5.71
C LEU A 114 -6.45 7.61 -6.42
N ILE A 115 -5.71 8.72 -6.35
CA ILE A 115 -4.46 8.94 -7.09
C ILE A 115 -3.32 9.28 -6.13
N PHE A 116 -2.15 8.65 -6.29
CA PHE A 116 -0.92 8.98 -5.57
C PHE A 116 -0.14 10.06 -6.32
N GLN A 117 -0.26 11.32 -5.89
CA GLN A 117 0.31 12.46 -6.63
C GLN A 117 1.84 12.45 -6.76
N ASN A 118 2.56 11.92 -5.76
CA ASN A 118 4.02 11.92 -5.76
C ASN A 118 4.57 10.60 -5.21
N LYS A 119 4.60 9.59 -6.10
CA LYS A 119 5.08 8.23 -5.84
C LYS A 119 6.54 8.22 -5.35
N ASP A 120 7.39 9.12 -5.87
CA ASP A 120 8.79 9.24 -5.45
C ASP A 120 8.94 9.76 -4.02
N ARG A 121 8.24 10.84 -3.69
CA ARG A 121 8.22 11.37 -2.32
C ARG A 121 7.65 10.35 -1.34
N LEU A 122 6.60 9.61 -1.74
CA LEU A 122 6.03 8.58 -0.90
C LEU A 122 7.04 7.44 -0.67
N TYR A 123 7.70 6.95 -1.71
CA TYR A 123 8.72 5.91 -1.59
C TYR A 123 9.85 6.33 -0.64
N LYS A 124 10.38 7.54 -0.78
CA LYS A 124 11.43 8.07 0.10
C LYS A 124 10.99 8.22 1.56
N ARG A 125 9.71 8.53 1.80
CA ARG A 125 9.15 8.61 3.16
C ARG A 125 8.91 7.24 3.78
N LEU A 126 8.49 6.27 2.97
CA LEU A 126 8.27 4.90 3.41
C LEU A 126 9.58 4.18 3.65
N PHE A 127 10.60 4.41 2.81
CA PHE A 127 11.90 3.74 2.88
C PHE A 127 13.06 4.75 2.91
N PRO A 128 13.21 5.53 3.99
CA PRO A 128 14.18 6.62 4.06
C PRO A 128 15.65 6.16 4.00
N GLU A 129 15.93 4.93 4.43
CA GLU A 129 17.28 4.35 4.44
C GLU A 129 17.69 3.77 3.07
N ASN A 130 16.75 3.60 2.14
CA ASN A 130 17.02 2.95 0.87
C ASN A 130 17.88 3.83 -0.04
N SER A 131 19.02 3.28 -0.43
CA SER A 131 19.98 3.88 -1.34
C SER A 131 20.48 2.83 -2.33
N PHE A 132 21.37 3.21 -3.25
CA PHE A 132 21.98 2.24 -4.18
C PHE A 132 22.84 1.19 -3.49
N SER A 133 23.28 1.45 -2.27
CA SER A 133 24.21 0.59 -1.52
C SER A 133 23.54 -0.19 -0.40
N TYR A 134 22.35 0.25 0.04
CA TYR A 134 21.65 -0.31 1.20
C TYR A 134 20.14 -0.35 0.96
N LEU A 135 19.50 -1.47 1.28
CA LEU A 135 18.09 -1.69 1.03
C LEU A 135 17.41 -2.35 2.24
N VAL A 136 16.38 -1.67 2.75
CA VAL A 136 15.44 -2.13 3.76
C VAL A 136 14.06 -2.17 3.12
N TYR A 137 13.46 -3.35 3.08
CA TYR A 137 12.11 -3.54 2.56
C TYR A 137 11.23 -4.40 3.49
N ASP A 138 11.85 -5.13 4.42
CA ASP A 138 11.17 -5.97 5.39
C ASP A 138 11.11 -5.29 6.76
N TYR A 139 9.95 -4.73 7.11
CA TYR A 139 9.71 -4.11 8.41
C TYR A 139 9.22 -5.09 9.48
N SER A 140 9.13 -6.39 9.19
CA SER A 140 8.93 -7.40 10.24
C SER A 140 10.22 -7.64 11.04
N ILE A 141 11.38 -7.37 10.44
CA ILE A 141 12.71 -7.59 11.03
C ILE A 141 13.39 -6.26 11.37
N ASN A 142 13.14 -5.20 10.60
CA ASN A 142 13.76 -3.90 10.79
C ASN A 142 12.81 -2.92 11.51
N PRO A 143 13.31 -2.14 12.50
CA PRO A 143 12.47 -1.17 13.19
C PRO A 143 12.00 -0.08 12.24
N ILE A 144 10.73 0.28 12.35
CA ILE A 144 10.14 1.39 11.61
C ILE A 144 10.44 2.68 12.36
N ALA A 145 10.94 3.70 11.66
CA ALA A 145 11.12 5.03 12.24
C ALA A 145 9.76 5.63 12.66
N GLU A 146 9.73 6.37 13.77
CA GLU A 146 8.50 6.99 14.30
C GLU A 146 7.82 7.94 13.30
N GLU A 147 8.60 8.59 12.44
CA GLU A 147 8.11 9.51 11.40
C GLU A 147 7.57 8.80 10.14
N ASN A 148 7.68 7.47 10.06
CA ASN A 148 7.23 6.71 8.91
C ASN A 148 5.71 6.83 8.75
N PRO A 149 5.19 7.06 7.53
CA PRO A 149 3.74 7.11 7.28
C PRO A 149 2.97 5.89 7.81
N LEU A 150 3.56 4.69 7.72
CA LEU A 150 2.94 3.45 8.22
C LEU A 150 2.82 3.47 9.74
N GLU A 151 3.76 4.06 10.47
CA GLU A 151 3.68 4.20 11.92
C GLU A 151 2.68 5.28 12.32
N LEU A 152 2.79 6.48 11.73
CA LEU A 152 1.93 7.62 12.01
C LEU A 152 0.43 7.38 11.70
N SER A 153 0.15 6.42 10.80
CA SER A 153 -1.19 6.02 10.43
C SER A 153 -1.91 5.19 11.52
N LYS A 154 -1.17 4.52 12.41
CA LYS A 154 -1.74 3.69 13.50
C LYS A 154 -2.77 4.43 14.34
N ASP A 155 -2.42 5.62 14.81
CA ASP A 155 -3.29 6.40 15.68
C ASP A 155 -4.58 6.82 14.95
N ALA A 156 -4.47 7.21 13.69
CA ALA A 156 -5.63 7.62 12.89
C ALA A 156 -6.60 6.44 12.70
N ILE A 157 -6.05 5.25 12.45
CA ILE A 157 -6.81 4.02 12.21
C ILE A 157 -7.42 3.47 13.50
N ASN A 158 -6.69 3.54 14.62
CA ASN A 158 -7.21 3.17 15.94
C ASN A 158 -8.34 4.11 16.40
N ARG A 159 -8.21 5.43 16.17
CA ARG A 159 -9.27 6.39 16.44
C ARG A 159 -10.51 6.11 15.59
N TYR A 160 -10.33 5.89 14.29
CA TYR A 160 -11.41 5.48 13.39
C TYR A 160 -12.16 4.25 13.92
N LYS A 161 -11.44 3.22 14.38
CA LYS A 161 -12.07 2.02 14.95
C LYS A 161 -12.94 2.35 16.16
N ASN A 162 -12.45 3.20 17.06
CA ASN A 162 -13.21 3.61 18.24
C ASN A 162 -14.45 4.43 17.85
N ASP A 163 -14.30 5.40 16.95
CA ASP A 163 -15.41 6.22 16.43
C ASP A 163 -16.48 5.34 15.76
N THR A 164 -16.05 4.31 15.04
CA THR A 164 -16.95 3.35 14.39
C THR A 164 -17.77 2.56 15.41
N ILE A 165 -17.14 2.13 16.52
CA ILE A 165 -17.84 1.43 17.61
C ILE A 165 -18.88 2.36 18.25
N LEU A 166 -18.51 3.60 18.55
CA LEU A 166 -19.40 4.59 19.16
C LEU A 166 -20.60 4.91 18.26
N LEU A 167 -20.38 5.10 16.95
CA LEU A 167 -21.46 5.42 16.01
C LEU A 167 -22.43 4.24 15.82
N LYS A 168 -21.91 3.01 15.86
CA LYS A 168 -22.70 1.78 15.71
C LYS A 168 -23.60 1.47 16.92
N ASP A 169 -23.30 2.02 18.09
CA ASP A 169 -24.10 1.77 19.29
C ASP A 169 -25.52 2.36 19.14
N GLU A 170 -26.53 1.49 19.09
CA GLU A 170 -27.95 1.87 18.99
C GLU A 170 -28.47 2.53 20.26
N ASN A 171 -27.88 2.21 21.42
CA ASN A 171 -28.28 2.72 22.74
C ASN A 171 -27.57 4.02 23.12
N CYS A 172 -26.66 4.51 22.26
CA CYS A 172 -26.07 5.82 22.43
C CYS A 172 -27.14 6.87 22.09
N GLU A 173 -28.01 7.19 23.06
CA GLU A 173 -28.85 8.38 23.04
C GLU A 173 -27.90 9.58 22.92
N TYR A 174 -27.87 10.20 21.74
CA TYR A 174 -26.84 11.16 21.40
C TYR A 174 -26.94 12.43 22.25
N GLU A 175 -25.98 12.62 23.14
CA GLU A 175 -25.44 13.95 23.33
C GLU A 175 -24.83 14.37 21.98
N THR A 176 -25.39 15.41 21.36
CA THR A 176 -24.94 15.98 20.07
C THR A 176 -23.42 16.18 19.99
N ASN A 177 -22.75 16.36 21.13
CA ASN A 177 -21.29 16.44 21.26
C ASN A 177 -20.56 15.18 20.82
N ILE A 178 -21.04 13.96 21.11
CA ILE A 178 -20.31 12.72 20.79
C ILE A 178 -20.35 12.44 19.29
N LEU A 179 -21.51 12.65 18.65
CA LEU A 179 -21.68 12.50 17.20
C LEU A 179 -20.82 13.51 16.45
N GLU A 180 -20.85 14.77 16.86
CA GLU A 180 -20.00 15.83 16.33
C GLU A 180 -18.52 15.48 16.45
N GLN A 181 -18.07 15.06 17.63
CA GLN A 181 -16.68 14.67 17.87
C GLN A 181 -16.26 13.48 17.00
N SER A 182 -17.12 12.47 16.87
CA SER A 182 -16.85 11.27 16.05
C SER A 182 -16.74 11.63 14.57
N LEU A 183 -17.68 12.44 14.05
CA LEU A 183 -17.65 12.90 12.66
C LEU A 183 -16.43 13.78 12.37
N LYS A 184 -16.10 14.69 13.28
CA LYS A 184 -14.90 15.52 13.20
C LYS A 184 -13.64 14.68 13.23
N SER A 185 -13.59 13.67 14.09
CA SER A 185 -12.48 12.72 14.19
C SER A 185 -12.31 11.92 12.90
N ILE A 186 -13.37 11.31 12.37
CA ILE A 186 -13.35 10.58 11.08
C ILE A 186 -12.83 11.47 9.95
N ARG A 187 -13.32 12.71 9.85
CA ARG A 187 -12.85 13.68 8.86
C ARG A 187 -11.35 13.97 9.01
N LEU A 188 -10.91 14.31 10.21
CA LEU A 188 -9.50 14.62 10.47
C LEU A 188 -8.59 13.42 10.20
N ASN A 189 -9.02 12.21 10.55
CA ASN A 189 -8.28 10.99 10.31
C ASN A 189 -8.23 10.66 8.81
N THR A 190 -9.32 10.85 8.07
CA THR A 190 -9.36 10.69 6.60
C THR A 190 -8.34 11.61 5.93
N ASN A 191 -8.38 12.91 6.26
CA ASN A 191 -7.42 13.89 5.73
C ASN A 191 -5.98 13.56 6.14
N LYS A 192 -5.76 13.12 7.40
CA LYS A 192 -4.44 12.71 7.88
C LYS A 192 -3.91 11.54 7.06
N LEU A 193 -4.72 10.51 6.78
CA LEU A 193 -4.32 9.37 5.96
C LEU A 193 -4.00 9.78 4.52
N GLN A 194 -4.86 10.59 3.89
CA GLN A 194 -4.60 11.14 2.56
C GLN A 194 -3.26 11.88 2.49
N ASN A 195 -2.99 12.77 3.46
CA ASN A 195 -1.75 13.54 3.53
C ASN A 195 -0.51 12.68 3.83
N LEU A 196 -0.63 11.67 4.69
CA LEU A 196 0.49 10.77 5.00
C LEU A 196 0.93 10.00 3.77
N PHE A 197 -0.02 9.56 2.93
CA PHE A 197 0.25 8.75 1.74
C PHE A 197 0.25 9.53 0.42
N ASN A 198 0.12 10.87 0.47
CA ASN A 198 -0.02 11.73 -0.72
C ASN A 198 -1.12 11.25 -1.69
N ILE A 199 -2.25 10.80 -1.14
CA ILE A 199 -3.41 10.33 -1.91
C ILE A 199 -4.36 11.50 -2.09
N ILE A 200 -4.83 11.70 -3.32
CA ILE A 200 -5.93 12.60 -3.64
C ILE A 200 -7.15 11.79 -4.05
N ASP A 201 -8.30 12.21 -3.54
CA ASP A 201 -9.60 11.76 -3.99
C ASP A 201 -10.09 12.67 -5.13
N ASN A 202 -10.09 12.12 -6.34
CA ASN A 202 -10.61 12.71 -7.56
C ASN A 202 -12.05 12.22 -7.86
N SER A 203 -12.72 11.63 -6.88
CA SER A 203 -14.12 11.25 -7.03
C SER A 203 -14.98 12.49 -7.28
N LYS A 204 -15.90 12.34 -8.24
CA LYS A 204 -16.96 13.33 -8.42
C LYS A 204 -17.86 13.27 -7.19
N PRO A 205 -18.30 14.43 -6.68
CA PRO A 205 -19.35 14.45 -5.67
C PRO A 205 -20.57 13.65 -6.12
N GLU A 206 -21.04 12.73 -5.27
CA GLU A 206 -22.21 11.87 -5.49
C GLU A 206 -23.34 12.30 -4.54
N PHE A 207 -24.56 11.79 -4.75
CA PHE A 207 -25.66 11.95 -3.80
C PHE A 207 -25.23 11.59 -2.37
N GLY A 208 -25.49 12.48 -1.41
CA GLY A 208 -25.06 12.33 -0.01
C GLY A 208 -23.58 12.65 0.25
N SER A 209 -22.80 13.09 -0.75
CA SER A 209 -21.44 13.58 -0.51
C SER A 209 -21.47 14.85 0.32
N VAL A 210 -20.66 14.84 1.39
CA VAL A 210 -20.39 15.98 2.27
C VAL A 210 -19.11 16.65 1.78
N LEU A 211 -19.24 17.91 1.37
CA LEU A 211 -18.18 18.71 0.78
C LEU A 211 -17.60 19.66 1.81
N SER A 212 -16.27 19.82 1.78
CA SER A 212 -15.58 20.96 2.36
C SER A 212 -14.80 21.64 1.26
N GLU A 213 -15.15 22.89 1.01
CA GLU A 213 -14.64 23.67 -0.13
C GLU A 213 -14.86 22.97 -1.48
N LYS A 214 -13.88 22.18 -1.93
CA LYS A 214 -13.86 21.50 -3.24
C LYS A 214 -13.59 19.98 -3.16
N HIS A 215 -13.50 19.41 -1.95
CA HIS A 215 -13.16 18.01 -1.76
C HIS A 215 -14.30 17.23 -1.10
N VAL A 216 -14.53 16.00 -1.58
CA VAL A 216 -15.43 15.04 -0.95
C VAL A 216 -14.79 14.53 0.33
N LEU A 217 -15.34 14.91 1.48
CA LEU A 217 -14.82 14.46 2.77
C LEU A 217 -15.33 13.07 3.12
N MET A 218 -16.64 12.89 3.00
CA MET A 218 -17.35 11.64 3.30
C MET A 218 -18.65 11.60 2.52
N ASN A 219 -19.28 10.43 2.46
CA ASN A 219 -20.65 10.30 1.99
C ASN A 219 -21.54 9.95 3.19
N CYS A 220 -22.57 10.74 3.49
CA CYS A 220 -23.43 10.52 4.65
C CYS A 220 -24.26 9.23 4.54
N THR A 221 -24.47 8.71 3.33
CA THR A 221 -25.12 7.40 3.13
C THR A 221 -24.14 6.23 3.30
N GLY A 222 -22.83 6.50 3.18
CA GLY A 222 -21.74 5.54 3.35
C GLY A 222 -20.60 6.12 4.21
N VAL A 223 -20.90 6.50 5.45
CA VAL A 223 -20.05 7.33 6.33
C VAL A 223 -18.60 6.85 6.41
N PHE A 224 -18.41 5.54 6.48
CA PHE A 224 -17.09 4.93 6.66
C PHE A 224 -16.36 4.59 5.36
N ARG A 225 -17.04 4.68 4.20
CA ARG A 225 -16.53 4.18 2.91
C ARG A 225 -15.17 4.75 2.54
N ASN A 226 -14.99 6.06 2.67
CA ASN A 226 -13.77 6.73 2.21
C ASN A 226 -12.57 6.30 3.05
N ILE A 227 -12.70 6.38 4.37
CA ILE A 227 -11.63 5.98 5.29
C ILE A 227 -11.34 4.47 5.24
N GLU A 228 -12.35 3.62 5.07
CA GLU A 228 -12.15 2.17 4.89
C GLU A 228 -11.41 1.84 3.60
N THR A 229 -11.72 2.53 2.50
CA THR A 229 -10.98 2.39 1.24
C THR A 229 -9.52 2.78 1.42
N LEU A 230 -9.24 3.90 2.09
CA LEU A 230 -7.87 4.31 2.41
C LEU A 230 -7.15 3.26 3.29
N ILE A 231 -7.83 2.71 4.31
CA ILE A 231 -7.25 1.67 5.17
C ILE A 231 -6.91 0.41 4.36
N LYS A 232 -7.77 -0.01 3.42
CA LYS A 232 -7.49 -1.13 2.53
C LYS A 232 -6.25 -0.89 1.67
N LEU A 233 -6.12 0.31 1.09
CA LEU A 233 -4.93 0.70 0.34
C LEU A 233 -3.67 0.68 1.20
N ILE A 234 -3.76 1.22 2.41
CA ILE A 234 -2.63 1.24 3.35
C ILE A 234 -2.25 -0.18 3.78
N ASN A 235 -3.21 -1.08 3.98
CA ASN A 235 -2.95 -2.48 4.28
C ASN A 235 -2.18 -3.19 3.15
N GLU A 236 -2.49 -2.90 1.88
CA GLU A 236 -1.74 -3.43 0.74
C GLU A 236 -0.28 -2.93 0.74
N ILE A 237 -0.07 -1.65 1.05
CA ILE A 237 1.28 -1.09 1.24
C ILE A 237 1.99 -1.75 2.42
N ARG A 238 1.28 -2.02 3.53
CA ARG A 238 1.85 -2.73 4.69
C ARG A 238 2.29 -4.13 4.32
N MET A 239 1.46 -4.88 3.60
CA MET A 239 1.78 -6.22 3.14
C MET A 239 3.01 -6.22 2.22
N PHE A 240 3.15 -5.23 1.33
CA PHE A 240 4.36 -5.05 0.53
C PHE A 240 5.62 -4.89 1.40
N THR A 241 5.49 -4.30 2.59
CA THR A 241 6.59 -4.13 3.55
C THR A 241 6.73 -5.27 4.58
N ASN A 242 6.07 -6.42 4.35
CA ASN A 242 5.98 -7.56 5.28
C ASN A 242 5.39 -7.23 6.66
N LEU A 243 4.62 -6.14 6.78
CA LEU A 243 3.91 -5.80 8.00
C LEU A 243 2.51 -6.44 8.03
N PRO A 244 2.01 -6.83 9.22
CA PRO A 244 0.64 -7.26 9.35
C PRO A 244 -0.32 -6.11 9.03
N GLU A 245 -1.43 -6.42 8.37
CA GLU A 245 -2.55 -5.50 8.19
C GLU A 245 -3.02 -4.94 9.54
N PHE A 246 -3.55 -3.71 9.58
CA PHE A 246 -4.05 -3.13 10.82
C PHE A 246 -5.24 -3.91 11.38
N TYR A 247 -6.16 -4.31 10.51
CA TYR A 247 -7.28 -5.19 10.80
C TYR A 247 -7.44 -6.15 9.60
N GLY A 248 -7.48 -7.46 9.89
CA GLY A 248 -7.28 -8.52 8.91
C GLY A 248 -8.38 -8.67 7.87
N ASN A 249 -7.99 -9.08 6.66
CA ASN A 249 -8.80 -9.39 5.48
C ASN A 249 -9.84 -10.54 5.65
N LYS A 250 -10.03 -11.09 6.86
CA LYS A 250 -10.83 -12.30 7.08
C LYS A 250 -12.06 -11.99 7.94
N ASN A 251 -13.21 -11.87 7.28
CA ASN A 251 -14.60 -11.83 7.80
C ASN A 251 -15.32 -10.47 7.95
N GLN A 252 -14.78 -9.37 7.42
CA GLN A 252 -15.54 -8.10 7.30
C GLN A 252 -15.79 -7.70 5.83
N GLY A 253 -15.98 -8.69 4.96
CA GLY A 253 -16.57 -8.54 3.63
C GLY A 253 -18.02 -8.06 3.66
N ASN A 254 -18.63 -7.93 4.83
CA ASN A 254 -19.80 -7.08 4.97
C ASN A 254 -19.30 -5.68 5.24
N ILE A 255 -19.28 -4.90 4.16
CA ILE A 255 -19.41 -3.45 4.23
C ILE A 255 -20.74 -3.18 4.95
N TYR A 256 -20.71 -3.29 6.28
CA TYR A 256 -21.87 -3.01 7.11
C TYR A 256 -21.92 -1.50 7.12
N TYR A 257 -22.70 -0.98 6.18
CA TYR A 257 -23.28 0.35 6.24
C TYR A 257 -24.56 0.20 7.06
N PRO A 258 -24.51 0.23 8.41
CA PRO A 258 -25.74 0.26 9.16
C PRO A 258 -26.47 1.55 8.74
N ILE A 259 -27.56 1.36 8.02
CA ILE A 259 -28.57 2.39 7.75
C ILE A 259 -28.80 3.25 9.03
N PRO A 260 -28.84 2.68 10.25
CA PRO A 260 -28.87 3.46 11.48
C PRO A 260 -27.81 4.56 11.58
N VAL A 261 -26.54 4.29 11.27
CA VAL A 261 -25.45 5.29 11.33
C VAL A 261 -25.66 6.36 10.28
N SER A 262 -25.97 5.97 9.04
CA SER A 262 -26.23 6.94 7.97
C SER A 262 -27.38 7.87 8.34
N LEU A 263 -28.47 7.33 8.87
CA LEU A 263 -29.60 8.11 9.37
C LEU A 263 -29.20 9.08 10.49
N LYS A 264 -28.44 8.62 11.50
CA LYS A 264 -27.94 9.45 12.60
C LYS A 264 -27.10 10.63 12.07
N VAL A 265 -26.20 10.35 11.13
CA VAL A 265 -25.33 11.38 10.53
C VAL A 265 -26.12 12.36 9.69
N ILE A 266 -27.06 11.89 8.87
CA ILE A 266 -27.93 12.79 8.09
C ILE A 266 -28.74 13.68 9.03
N ARG A 267 -29.36 13.12 10.08
CA ARG A 267 -30.12 13.90 11.07
C ARG A 267 -29.27 15.01 11.69
N TYR A 268 -28.07 14.67 12.14
CA TYR A 268 -27.13 15.66 12.67
C TYR A 268 -26.80 16.78 11.66
N LEU A 269 -26.56 16.42 10.40
CA LEU A 269 -26.29 17.38 9.32
C LEU A 269 -27.53 18.23 8.94
N THR A 270 -28.74 17.73 9.18
CA THR A 270 -29.98 18.47 8.92
C THR A 270 -30.42 19.36 10.09
N GLU A 271 -30.06 18.99 11.32
CA GLU A 271 -30.45 19.71 12.55
C GLU A 271 -29.48 20.83 12.88
N ARG A 272 -28.18 20.62 12.65
CA ARG A 272 -27.20 21.69 12.69
C ARG A 272 -27.11 22.30 11.30
N ASP A 273 -27.32 23.61 11.23
CA ASP A 273 -27.07 24.46 10.07
C ASP A 273 -25.56 24.41 9.77
N SER A 274 -25.13 23.31 9.16
CA SER A 274 -23.72 22.94 9.11
C SER A 274 -23.07 23.75 7.99
N GLU A 275 -21.88 24.28 8.23
CA GLU A 275 -21.03 24.92 7.21
C GLU A 275 -20.68 23.98 6.04
N LEU A 276 -21.12 22.72 6.09
CA LEU A 276 -20.84 21.67 5.13
C LEU A 276 -21.94 21.64 4.06
N SER A 277 -21.53 21.76 2.80
CA SER A 277 -22.43 21.53 1.67
C SER A 277 -22.63 20.03 1.48
N VAL A 278 -23.88 19.57 1.55
CA VAL A 278 -24.22 18.16 1.34
C VAL A 278 -25.10 18.03 0.09
N ILE A 279 -24.68 17.21 -0.86
CA ILE A 279 -25.43 17.00 -2.10
C ILE A 279 -26.70 16.21 -1.79
N GLY A 280 -27.85 16.77 -2.17
CA GLY A 280 -29.15 16.14 -1.96
C GLY A 280 -29.66 16.21 -0.52
N LEU A 281 -29.10 17.08 0.33
CA LEU A 281 -29.50 17.20 1.74
C LEU A 281 -31.00 17.41 1.93
N ASP A 282 -31.63 18.25 1.10
CA ASP A 282 -33.05 18.54 1.19
C ASP A 282 -33.92 17.31 0.93
N ILE A 283 -33.50 16.48 -0.03
CA ILE A 283 -34.17 15.20 -0.35
C ILE A 283 -33.96 14.23 0.81
N LEU A 284 -32.73 14.10 1.31
CA LEU A 284 -32.41 13.24 2.44
C LEU A 284 -33.22 13.63 3.69
N LYS A 285 -33.33 14.93 3.99
CA LYS A 285 -34.13 15.48 5.09
C LYS A 285 -35.60 15.10 4.94
N ALA A 286 -36.19 15.35 3.78
CA ALA A 286 -37.60 15.05 3.53
C ALA A 286 -37.90 13.54 3.57
N VAL A 287 -36.96 12.70 3.11
CA VAL A 287 -37.08 11.25 3.21
C VAL A 287 -37.09 10.81 4.68
N ILE A 288 -36.24 11.38 5.54
CA ILE A 288 -36.19 11.06 6.97
C ILE A 288 -37.43 11.56 7.70
N GLU A 289 -37.88 12.79 7.45
CA GLU A 289 -39.10 13.35 8.05
C GLU A 289 -40.33 12.49 7.71
N LEU A 290 -40.43 12.03 6.46
CA LEU A 290 -41.49 11.10 6.05
C LEU A 290 -41.34 9.73 6.73
N ASP A 291 -40.12 9.18 6.84
CA ASP A 291 -39.86 7.89 7.52
C ASP A 291 -40.26 7.96 9.02
N ASP A 292 -40.00 9.09 9.69
CA ASP A 292 -40.37 9.32 11.10
C ASP A 292 -41.89 9.50 11.28
N ASN A 293 -42.56 10.23 10.40
CA ASN A 293 -44.02 10.36 10.41
C ASN A 293 -44.73 9.02 10.15
N LEU A 294 -44.11 8.14 9.37
CA LEU A 294 -44.62 6.79 9.12
C LEU A 294 -44.41 5.84 10.32
N LYS A 295 -43.34 6.03 11.12
CA LYS A 295 -43.06 5.20 12.30
C LYS A 295 -43.91 5.55 13.53
N ASN A 296 -44.20 6.84 13.73
CA ASN A 296 -44.85 7.32 14.95
C ASN A 296 -46.36 7.02 15.04
N ASP A 297 -46.98 6.60 13.94
CA ASP A 297 -48.42 6.31 13.88
C ASP A 297 -48.67 4.81 13.70
N LYS A 298 -49.38 4.17 14.64
CA LYS A 298 -49.71 2.74 14.61
C LYS A 298 -50.40 2.31 13.32
N PHE A 299 -51.19 3.21 12.71
CA PHE A 299 -51.85 2.96 11.42
C PHE A 299 -50.85 2.95 10.25
N ASN A 300 -49.74 3.68 10.36
CA ASN A 300 -48.75 3.86 9.30
C ASN A 300 -47.64 2.81 9.28
N ASN A 301 -47.59 1.88 10.25
CA ASN A 301 -46.57 0.83 10.27
C ASN A 301 -46.67 -0.11 9.04
N PHE A 302 -47.88 -0.30 8.50
CA PHE A 302 -48.08 -1.02 7.23
C PHE A 302 -47.60 -0.19 6.03
N ALA A 303 -47.85 1.12 6.04
CA ALA A 303 -47.36 2.06 5.04
C ALA A 303 -45.83 2.18 5.03
N PHE A 304 -45.21 2.22 6.21
CA PHE A 304 -43.76 2.18 6.43
C PHE A 304 -43.12 0.96 5.75
N ASN A 305 -43.69 -0.23 5.97
CA ASN A 305 -43.23 -1.47 5.37
C ASN A 305 -43.40 -1.52 3.84
N SER A 306 -44.31 -0.71 3.28
CA SER A 306 -44.58 -0.64 1.84
C SER A 306 -43.64 0.31 1.09
N LEU A 307 -43.28 1.44 1.69
CA LEU A 307 -42.42 2.47 1.09
C LEU A 307 -40.93 2.14 1.23
N LYS A 308 -40.53 1.54 2.36
CA LYS A 308 -39.14 1.17 2.70
C LYS A 308 -38.12 2.28 2.40
N LEU A 309 -38.45 3.53 2.70
CA LEU A 309 -37.64 4.70 2.37
C LEU A 309 -36.25 4.68 3.01
N SER A 310 -36.16 4.30 4.29
CA SER A 310 -34.87 4.12 4.96
C SER A 310 -33.96 3.06 4.31
N SER A 311 -34.52 2.03 3.67
CA SER A 311 -33.72 1.03 2.93
C SER A 311 -33.13 1.58 1.63
N PHE A 312 -33.74 2.63 1.07
CA PHE A 312 -33.25 3.33 -0.11
C PHE A 312 -32.03 4.19 0.21
N LEU A 313 -31.88 4.66 1.46
CA LEU A 313 -30.71 5.42 1.91
C LEU A 313 -29.45 4.56 2.08
N ASN A 314 -29.52 3.26 1.82
CA ASN A 314 -28.34 2.40 1.81
C ASN A 314 -27.47 2.74 0.59
N TYR A 315 -26.24 3.18 0.85
CA TYR A 315 -25.26 3.49 -0.19
C TYR A 315 -25.09 2.34 -1.20
N THR A 316 -25.07 1.08 -0.76
CA THR A 316 -24.90 -0.06 -1.68
C THR A 316 -26.03 -0.11 -2.69
N THR A 317 -27.27 0.07 -2.25
CA THR A 317 -28.46 0.14 -3.12
C THR A 317 -28.34 1.32 -4.08
N LEU A 318 -28.01 2.51 -3.56
CA LEU A 318 -27.82 3.73 -4.37
C LEU A 318 -26.76 3.54 -5.45
N LYS A 319 -25.65 2.87 -5.13
CA LYS A 319 -24.55 2.65 -6.06
C LYS A 319 -24.81 1.52 -7.05
N SER A 320 -25.36 0.37 -6.62
CA SER A 320 -25.55 -0.79 -7.49
C SER A 320 -26.73 -0.64 -8.44
N GLU A 321 -27.82 -0.01 -7.98
CA GLU A 321 -29.05 0.12 -8.77
C GLU A 321 -29.08 1.42 -9.59
N PHE A 322 -28.51 2.51 -9.07
CA PHE A 322 -28.64 3.84 -9.66
C PHE A 322 -27.30 4.50 -9.99
N ASN A 323 -26.17 3.81 -9.75
CA ASN A 323 -24.81 4.38 -9.90
C ASN A 323 -24.61 5.73 -9.17
N CYS A 324 -25.37 6.00 -8.11
CA CYS A 324 -25.46 7.31 -7.46
C CYS A 324 -25.86 8.48 -8.40
N ASN A 325 -26.58 8.20 -9.49
CA ASN A 325 -27.12 9.21 -10.40
C ASN A 325 -28.32 9.90 -9.75
N ASP A 326 -28.18 11.19 -9.45
CA ASP A 326 -29.21 12.01 -8.81
C ASP A 326 -30.55 11.93 -9.55
N GLU A 327 -30.55 11.92 -10.89
CA GLU A 327 -31.78 11.89 -11.69
C GLU A 327 -32.49 10.54 -11.56
N GLU A 328 -31.75 9.44 -11.63
CA GLU A 328 -32.30 8.08 -11.46
C GLU A 328 -32.84 7.87 -10.05
N ILE A 329 -32.11 8.36 -9.04
CA ILE A 329 -32.52 8.35 -7.63
C ILE A 329 -33.82 9.13 -7.44
N ILE A 330 -33.89 10.35 -7.98
CA ILE A 330 -35.09 11.20 -7.90
C ILE A 330 -36.28 10.53 -8.61
N ASN A 331 -36.06 9.94 -9.78
CA ASN A 331 -37.11 9.27 -10.54
C ASN A 331 -37.64 8.01 -9.83
N GLU A 332 -36.76 7.24 -9.20
CA GLU A 332 -37.16 6.09 -8.39
C GLU A 332 -37.95 6.52 -7.15
N LEU A 333 -37.53 7.59 -6.45
CA LEU A 333 -38.28 8.14 -5.32
C LEU A 333 -39.68 8.58 -5.77
N LYS A 334 -39.80 9.31 -6.89
CA LYS A 334 -41.09 9.69 -7.48
C LYS A 334 -41.96 8.47 -7.77
N ARG A 335 -41.38 7.43 -8.36
CA ARG A 335 -42.10 6.17 -8.66
C ARG A 335 -42.62 5.50 -7.41
N ARG A 336 -41.82 5.40 -6.34
CA ARG A 336 -42.23 4.80 -5.06
C ARG A 336 -43.33 5.61 -4.38
N ILE A 337 -43.22 6.94 -4.39
CA ILE A 337 -44.25 7.83 -3.83
C ILE A 337 -45.56 7.68 -4.61
N ASN A 338 -45.52 7.65 -5.94
CA ASN A 338 -46.72 7.46 -6.77
C ASN A 338 -47.39 6.11 -6.48
N ASN A 339 -46.61 5.01 -6.48
CA ASN A 339 -47.13 3.68 -6.15
C ASN A 339 -47.74 3.64 -4.74
N PHE A 340 -47.11 4.33 -3.78
CA PHE A 340 -47.62 4.45 -2.42
C PHE A 340 -48.95 5.21 -2.38
N LYS A 341 -49.06 6.34 -3.08
CA LYS A 341 -50.29 7.15 -3.18
C LYS A 341 -51.44 6.37 -3.80
N GLU A 342 -51.18 5.60 -4.85
CA GLU A 342 -52.17 4.74 -5.50
C GLU A 342 -52.69 3.65 -4.55
N LYS A 343 -51.78 3.05 -3.76
CA LYS A 343 -52.15 1.96 -2.84
C LYS A 343 -52.83 2.44 -1.56
N HIS A 344 -52.50 3.65 -1.09
CA HIS A 344 -52.92 4.18 0.21
C HIS A 344 -53.72 5.49 0.12
N THR A 345 -54.46 5.68 -0.97
CA THR A 345 -55.20 6.92 -1.24
C THR A 345 -56.15 7.31 -0.11
N LYS A 346 -56.84 6.32 0.49
CA LYS A 346 -57.81 6.56 1.57
C LYS A 346 -57.10 7.02 2.84
N GLU A 347 -56.03 6.34 3.22
CA GLU A 347 -55.24 6.64 4.42
C GLU A 347 -54.59 8.03 4.32
N ILE A 348 -54.03 8.37 3.16
CA ILE A 348 -53.45 9.68 2.89
C ILE A 348 -54.51 10.78 2.94
N SER A 349 -55.74 10.51 2.48
CA SER A 349 -56.81 11.51 2.52
C SER A 349 -57.28 11.87 3.94
N VAL A 350 -57.14 10.94 4.89
CA VAL A 350 -57.58 11.09 6.28
C VAL A 350 -56.46 11.66 7.16
N ASN A 351 -55.20 11.34 6.89
CA ASN A 351 -54.05 11.79 7.67
C ASN A 351 -53.40 13.04 7.04
N SER A 352 -53.77 14.23 7.55
CA SER A 352 -53.25 15.51 7.04
C SER A 352 -51.73 15.66 7.21
N SER A 353 -51.16 15.11 8.28
CA SER A 353 -49.70 15.12 8.51
C SER A 353 -48.96 14.33 7.43
N LEU A 354 -49.41 13.09 7.18
CA LEU A 354 -48.85 12.24 6.12
C LEU A 354 -48.98 12.89 4.75
N LYS A 355 -50.16 13.47 4.44
CA LYS A 355 -50.40 14.19 3.20
C LYS A 355 -49.42 15.35 3.01
N ASN A 356 -49.19 16.15 4.06
CA ASN A 356 -48.29 17.29 4.01
C ASN A 356 -46.83 16.86 3.78
N SER A 357 -46.35 15.82 4.47
CA SER A 357 -44.98 15.32 4.26
C SER A 357 -44.76 14.71 2.88
N ILE A 358 -45.77 14.02 2.32
CA ILE A 358 -45.70 13.52 0.94
C ILE A 358 -45.63 14.68 -0.03
N GLN A 359 -46.47 15.70 0.15
CA GLN A 359 -46.46 16.89 -0.71
C GLN A 359 -45.12 17.63 -0.63
N GLU A 360 -44.58 17.82 0.57
CA GLU A 360 -43.28 18.47 0.76
C GLU A 360 -42.14 17.70 0.07
N LEU A 361 -42.14 16.37 0.16
CA LEU A 361 -41.17 15.54 -0.55
C LEU A 361 -41.35 15.64 -2.07
N GLU A 362 -42.58 15.65 -2.59
CA GLU A 362 -42.87 15.85 -4.01
C GLU A 362 -42.37 17.21 -4.51
N ASP A 363 -42.62 18.27 -3.75
CA ASP A 363 -42.18 19.63 -4.09
C ASP A 363 -40.65 19.71 -4.13
N LYS A 364 -39.95 19.10 -3.17
CA LYS A 364 -38.48 19.01 -3.15
C LYS A 364 -37.91 18.17 -4.31
N LEU A 365 -38.60 17.10 -4.71
CA LEU A 365 -38.22 16.26 -5.86
C LEU A 365 -38.51 16.92 -7.22
N LEU A 366 -39.47 17.85 -7.28
CA LEU A 366 -39.78 18.67 -8.46
C LEU A 366 -38.79 19.83 -8.62
N ASN A 367 -38.40 20.46 -7.51
CA ASN A 367 -37.53 21.63 -7.52
C ASN A 367 -36.04 21.29 -7.61
N ASN A 368 -35.64 20.05 -7.27
CA ASN A 368 -34.27 19.59 -7.53
C ASN A 368 -34.07 19.36 -9.03
N LYS A 369 -33.47 20.36 -9.69
CA LYS A 369 -32.80 20.11 -10.96
C LYS A 369 -31.50 19.37 -10.65
N PRO A 370 -31.20 18.24 -11.32
CA PRO A 370 -29.89 17.62 -11.21
C PRO A 370 -28.84 18.70 -11.52
N LEU A 371 -27.77 18.75 -10.72
CA LEU A 371 -26.65 19.64 -11.00
C LEU A 371 -26.14 19.29 -12.40
N ASN A 372 -26.48 20.10 -13.41
CA ASN A 372 -25.98 19.92 -14.76
C ASN A 372 -24.45 19.94 -14.71
N ASN A 373 -23.85 18.78 -14.94
CA ASN A 373 -22.43 18.48 -14.77
C ASN A 373 -21.47 19.37 -15.58
N GLU A 374 -21.97 20.19 -16.51
CA GLU A 374 -21.14 21.00 -17.41
C GLU A 374 -20.85 22.42 -16.87
N ASN A 375 -21.70 22.98 -16.02
CA ASN A 375 -21.57 24.38 -15.60
C ASN A 375 -20.87 24.61 -14.25
N SER A 376 -20.64 23.56 -13.44
CA SER A 376 -19.91 23.72 -12.17
C SER A 376 -18.39 23.68 -12.37
N LEU A 377 -17.88 22.85 -13.28
CA LEU A 377 -16.44 22.74 -13.53
C LEU A 377 -15.86 24.00 -14.22
N LEU A 378 -16.60 24.62 -15.15
CA LEU A 378 -16.12 25.79 -15.89
C LEU A 378 -16.23 27.11 -15.12
N ASN A 379 -17.22 27.26 -14.23
CA ASN A 379 -17.34 28.45 -13.37
C ASN A 379 -16.46 28.39 -12.10
N LEU A 380 -15.80 27.26 -11.82
CA LEU A 380 -14.91 27.07 -10.66
C LEU A 380 -13.43 26.92 -11.05
N MET A 381 -13.11 27.03 -12.35
CA MET A 381 -11.75 27.10 -12.90
C MET A 381 -11.20 28.54 -13.04
N PHE A 382 -11.97 29.57 -12.67
CA PHE A 382 -11.52 30.96 -12.59
C PHE A 382 -11.62 31.50 -11.16
#